data_AF-A0A2E2WBY9-F1
#
_entry.id   AF-A0A2E2WBY9-F1
#
_cell.length_a   1.000
_cell.length_b   1.000
_cell.length_c   1.000
_cell.angle_alpha   90.00
_cell.angle_beta   90.00
_cell.angle_gamma   90.00
#
_symmetry.space_group_name_H-M   'P 1'
#
loop_
_entity.id
_entity.type
_entity.pdbx_description
1 polymer ?
#
loop_
_entity_poly.entity_id
_entity_poly.type
_entity_poly.pdbx_seq_one_letter_code
_entity_poly.pdbx_strand_id
1 'polypeptide(L)'
;MSNYIENELPENFYIQRRKWGWNLQINIQGKPFKKHFSANKYGGVGKALKAAKKLRDELIKEHKINVKKRFNLVHPPGISKSSSVNKKTGNEQSYWQASWKENGKSVAKRFSVKKYGDKEAKEMALAYKLKMQELYDETGQTLFQKLDPNQKIWRYMDFTKFVYMLEKGGLFFPNIDMFNDPYEGAYTRANSTIRNFVFSRSKNIKKWDDLLIKSKENRKNTFVSCWHINDFESAGMWKLYAKTNESICIQTTIGKLTKALPTEVKIGKVRYIDYAKDWIPETGNYYPFLYKRFSFEHEAELRALFDKSMIENQKKFELAGNGYWIKLNMQTLIQRIYVSPEAPIWFFDLVEKIKNAYKLTLKRVYMSPLNNDPNENYIQNSNLK
;
A
#
# COMPACT_ATOMS: atom_id res chain seq x y z
N MET A 1 18.93 -11.89 -1.13
CA MET A 1 20.33 -11.91 -0.67
C MET A 1 21.05 -10.78 -1.37
N SER A 2 21.92 -9.99 -0.75
CA SER A 2 22.79 -10.23 0.40
C SER A 2 22.65 -9.08 1.43
N ASN A 3 22.87 -9.23 2.74
CA ASN A 3 23.85 -10.04 3.45
C ASN A 3 23.21 -10.79 4.63
N TYR A 4 22.64 -11.95 4.36
CA TYR A 4 22.66 -13.05 5.32
C TYR A 4 23.39 -14.21 4.64
N ILE A 5 24.61 -13.90 4.17
CA ILE A 5 25.65 -14.88 3.97
C ILE A 5 26.30 -15.01 5.34
N GLU A 6 26.49 -16.24 5.80
CA GLU A 6 27.22 -16.55 7.02
C GLU A 6 28.53 -15.75 7.06
N ASN A 7 28.75 -15.05 8.18
CA ASN A 7 29.95 -14.28 8.57
C ASN A 7 30.11 -12.80 8.16
N GLU A 8 29.16 -12.14 7.48
CA GLU A 8 29.28 -10.69 7.23
C GLU A 8 28.19 -9.83 7.87
N LEU A 9 28.61 -8.74 8.53
CA LEU A 9 27.74 -7.76 9.18
C LEU A 9 26.81 -7.09 8.15
N PRO A 10 25.55 -6.78 8.52
CA PRO A 10 24.66 -6.03 7.64
C PRO A 10 25.30 -4.72 7.16
N GLU A 11 25.05 -4.37 5.91
CA GLU A 11 25.72 -3.26 5.22
C GLU A 11 25.64 -1.92 5.98
N ASN A 12 24.53 -1.68 6.69
CA ASN A 12 24.26 -0.47 7.48
C ASN A 12 24.31 -0.70 9.00
N PHE A 13 24.98 -1.76 9.48
CA PHE A 13 25.14 -2.01 10.91
C PHE A 13 25.81 -0.81 11.61
N TYR A 14 25.25 -0.34 12.73
CA TYR A 14 25.60 0.93 13.41
C TYR A 14 25.41 2.24 12.62
N ILE A 15 24.90 2.20 11.39
CA ILE A 15 24.80 3.36 10.50
C ILE A 15 23.33 3.61 10.15
N GLN A 16 22.80 4.77 10.57
CA GLN A 16 21.40 5.14 10.33
C GLN A 16 21.29 6.24 9.27
N ARG A 17 20.36 6.06 8.31
CA ARG A 17 20.01 7.09 7.32
C ARG A 17 19.37 8.31 8.00
N ARG A 18 19.77 9.51 7.59
CA ARG A 18 19.15 10.79 7.98
C ARG A 18 18.85 11.63 6.73
N LYS A 19 17.95 12.62 6.90
CA LYS A 19 17.48 13.53 5.82
C LYS A 19 18.63 14.10 4.98
N TRP A 20 19.77 14.41 5.62
CA TRP A 20 20.93 15.05 4.98
C TRP A 20 22.23 14.24 5.05
N GLY A 21 22.19 12.93 5.30
CA GLY A 21 23.42 12.14 5.48
C GLY A 21 23.24 10.82 6.19
N TRP A 22 24.27 10.40 6.93
CA TRP A 22 24.30 9.15 7.71
C TRP A 22 24.85 9.39 9.11
N ASN A 23 24.31 8.70 10.11
CA ASN A 23 24.84 8.73 11.48
C ASN A 23 25.45 7.38 11.83
N LEU A 24 26.73 7.37 12.19
CA LEU A 24 27.37 6.23 12.84
C LEU A 24 27.16 6.36 14.36
N GLN A 25 26.66 5.31 14.99
CA GLN A 25 26.55 5.20 16.45
C GLN A 25 26.99 3.82 16.92
N ILE A 26 28.10 3.75 17.66
CA ILE A 26 28.70 2.51 18.17
C ILE A 26 29.12 2.68 19.62
N ASN A 27 29.04 1.64 20.45
CA ASN A 27 29.53 1.70 21.84
C ASN A 27 30.94 1.11 21.89
N ILE A 28 31.87 1.88 22.44
CA ILE A 28 33.28 1.52 22.61
C ILE A 28 33.56 1.49 24.11
N GLN A 29 33.90 0.31 24.65
CA GLN A 29 34.22 0.13 26.08
C GLN A 29 33.19 0.77 27.03
N GLY A 30 31.90 0.62 26.71
CA GLY A 30 30.78 1.16 27.51
C GLY A 30 30.41 2.62 27.23
N LYS A 31 31.19 3.36 26.43
CA LYS A 31 30.90 4.76 26.06
C LYS A 31 30.33 4.87 24.63
N PRO A 32 29.28 5.67 24.41
CA PRO A 32 28.71 5.85 23.07
C PRO A 32 29.58 6.78 22.21
N PHE A 33 30.01 6.27 21.06
CA PHE A 33 30.64 7.04 19.99
C PHE A 33 29.60 7.38 18.92
N LYS A 34 29.50 8.65 18.52
CA LYS A 34 28.56 9.13 17.49
C LYS A 34 29.29 10.02 16.49
N LYS A 35 29.03 9.85 15.20
CA LYS A 35 29.52 10.75 14.15
C LYS A 35 28.52 10.89 13.01
N HIS A 36 28.29 12.13 12.57
CA HIS A 36 27.45 12.43 11.41
C HIS A 36 28.30 12.60 10.13
N PHE A 37 27.81 12.05 9.03
CA PHE A 37 28.38 12.11 7.69
C PHE A 37 27.37 12.82 6.77
N SER A 38 27.55 14.13 6.59
CA SER A 38 26.66 14.96 5.76
C SER A 38 26.86 14.67 4.26
N ALA A 39 25.76 14.51 3.53
CA ALA A 39 25.81 14.32 2.08
C ALA A 39 26.47 15.51 1.37
N ASN A 40 26.27 16.74 1.85
CA ASN A 40 26.89 17.93 1.25
C ASN A 40 28.41 17.94 1.42
N LYS A 41 28.89 17.56 2.62
CA LYS A 41 30.33 17.52 2.92
C LYS A 41 31.08 16.43 2.15
N TYR A 42 30.41 15.30 1.87
CA TYR A 42 31.03 14.14 1.23
C TYR A 42 30.67 14.00 -0.27
N GLY A 43 30.00 15.00 -0.86
CA GLY A 43 29.69 15.02 -2.29
C GLY A 43 28.64 14.00 -2.73
N GLY A 44 27.65 13.73 -1.86
CA GLY A 44 26.50 12.88 -2.15
C GLY A 44 26.24 11.80 -1.09
N VAL A 45 25.03 11.24 -1.14
CA VAL A 45 24.53 10.24 -0.17
C VAL A 45 25.34 8.95 -0.19
N GLY A 46 25.72 8.46 -1.37
CA GLY A 46 26.50 7.24 -1.53
C GLY A 46 27.94 7.39 -1.00
N LYS A 47 28.58 8.54 -1.25
CA LYS A 47 29.93 8.84 -0.75
C LYS A 47 29.95 9.02 0.77
N ALA A 48 28.92 9.68 1.32
CA ALA A 48 28.74 9.77 2.77
C ALA A 48 28.54 8.39 3.43
N LEU A 49 27.81 7.47 2.79
CA LEU A 49 27.65 6.09 3.27
C LEU A 49 28.99 5.34 3.27
N LYS A 50 29.78 5.46 2.19
CA LYS A 50 31.09 4.82 2.07
C LYS A 50 32.05 5.30 3.18
N ALA A 51 32.04 6.61 3.48
CA ALA A 51 32.82 7.18 4.57
C ALA A 51 32.36 6.68 5.96
N ALA A 52 31.05 6.54 6.17
CA ALA A 52 30.50 6.03 7.42
C ALA A 52 30.87 4.55 7.66
N LYS A 53 30.83 3.72 6.61
CA LYS A 53 31.24 2.30 6.66
C LYS A 53 32.72 2.15 6.98
N LYS A 54 33.58 2.91 6.32
CA LYS A 54 35.02 2.88 6.56
C LYS A 54 35.35 3.14 8.04
N LEU A 55 34.79 4.21 8.62
CA LEU A 55 35.02 4.52 10.03
C LEU A 55 34.44 3.46 10.97
N ARG A 56 33.27 2.89 10.66
CA ARG A 56 32.69 1.79 11.44
C ARG A 56 33.65 0.60 11.50
N ASP A 57 34.17 0.18 10.35
CA ASP A 57 35.00 -1.02 10.23
C ASP A 57 36.36 -0.82 10.93
N GLU A 58 36.93 0.39 10.84
CA GLU A 58 38.10 0.80 11.62
C GLU A 58 37.86 0.69 13.14
N LEU A 59 36.74 1.25 13.64
CA LEU A 59 36.42 1.23 15.07
C LEU A 59 36.14 -0.18 15.60
N ILE A 60 35.48 -1.04 14.80
CA ILE A 60 35.21 -2.44 15.16
C ILE A 60 36.54 -3.20 15.30
N LYS A 61 37.47 -3.00 14.36
CA LYS A 61 38.78 -3.65 14.35
C LYS A 61 39.67 -3.17 15.50
N GLU A 62 39.79 -1.86 15.67
CA GLU A 62 40.64 -1.21 16.69
C GLU A 62 40.22 -1.62 18.11
N HIS A 63 38.92 -1.59 18.38
CA HIS A 63 38.39 -1.83 19.73
C HIS A 63 37.96 -3.29 19.97
N LYS A 64 38.30 -4.20 19.05
CA LYS A 64 37.98 -5.64 19.11
C LYS A 64 36.52 -5.90 19.51
N ILE A 65 35.58 -5.15 18.93
CA ILE A 65 34.16 -5.18 19.33
C ILE A 65 33.55 -6.52 18.93
N ASN A 66 33.09 -7.30 19.91
CA ASN A 66 32.40 -8.56 19.65
C ASN A 66 30.98 -8.31 19.10
N VAL A 67 30.88 -8.28 17.78
CA VAL A 67 29.61 -8.09 17.05
C VAL A 67 28.65 -9.28 17.16
N LYS A 68 29.15 -10.50 17.44
CA LYS A 68 28.35 -11.73 17.57
C LYS A 68 27.54 -11.78 18.88
N LYS A 69 28.06 -11.21 19.98
CA LYS A 69 27.34 -11.14 21.27
C LYS A 69 26.04 -10.31 21.21
N ARG A 70 25.93 -9.36 20.29
CA ARG A 70 24.71 -8.56 20.04
C ARG A 70 23.71 -9.22 19.10
N PHE A 71 24.10 -10.31 18.44
CA PHE A 71 23.25 -11.07 17.52
C PHE A 71 22.24 -11.96 18.27
N ASN A 72 22.54 -12.30 19.52
CA ASN A 72 21.59 -12.96 20.42
C ASN A 72 20.72 -11.90 21.11
N LEU A 73 19.40 -11.98 20.90
CA LEU A 73 18.32 -11.11 21.41
C LEU A 73 17.83 -10.00 20.46
N VAL A 74 17.70 -10.28 19.17
CA VAL A 74 16.68 -9.59 18.37
C VAL A 74 15.39 -10.41 18.48
N HIS A 75 14.55 -10.07 19.44
CA HIS A 75 13.15 -10.50 19.38
C HIS A 75 12.53 -9.98 18.08
N PRO A 76 11.60 -10.72 17.46
CA PRO A 76 10.86 -10.21 16.31
C PRO A 76 10.36 -8.80 16.59
N PRO A 77 10.46 -7.84 15.65
CA PRO A 77 10.04 -6.46 15.86
C PRO A 77 8.67 -6.37 16.53
N GLY A 78 8.62 -5.74 17.70
CA GLY A 78 7.41 -5.60 18.50
C GLY A 78 7.18 -6.68 19.57
N ILE A 79 8.07 -7.67 19.71
CA ILE A 79 8.10 -8.57 20.87
C ILE A 79 9.19 -8.11 21.84
N SER A 80 8.85 -7.96 23.12
CA SER A 80 9.84 -7.65 24.17
C SER A 80 9.54 -8.39 25.46
N LYS A 81 10.58 -8.68 26.24
CA LYS A 81 10.45 -9.13 27.63
C LYS A 81 10.73 -7.95 28.55
N SER A 82 9.89 -7.75 29.54
CA SER A 82 10.05 -6.72 30.57
C SER A 82 9.95 -7.34 31.95
N SER A 83 10.86 -6.96 32.85
CA SER A 83 10.85 -7.40 34.24
C SER A 83 10.78 -6.18 35.15
N SER A 84 9.99 -6.25 36.22
CA SER A 84 9.83 -5.20 37.22
C SER A 84 9.87 -5.81 38.61
N VAL A 85 10.61 -5.20 39.52
CA VAL A 85 10.69 -5.60 40.93
C VAL A 85 9.83 -4.65 41.76
N ASN A 86 8.93 -5.20 42.57
CA ASN A 86 8.15 -4.40 43.50
C ASN A 86 9.07 -3.92 44.64
N LYS A 87 9.31 -2.61 44.71
CA LYS A 87 10.22 -1.99 45.68
C LYS A 87 9.85 -2.24 47.16
N LYS A 88 8.61 -2.60 47.48
CA LYS A 88 8.15 -2.85 48.86
C LYS A 88 8.20 -4.33 49.27
N THR A 89 8.01 -5.25 48.33
CA THR A 89 7.88 -6.69 48.63
C THR A 89 9.01 -7.54 48.06
N GLY A 90 9.92 -6.95 47.28
CA GLY A 90 11.01 -7.67 46.61
C GLY A 90 10.55 -8.60 45.48
N ASN A 91 9.24 -8.77 45.28
CA ASN A 91 8.69 -9.68 44.29
C ASN A 91 9.00 -9.21 42.87
N GLU A 92 9.65 -10.09 42.10
CA GLU A 92 9.91 -9.89 40.69
C GLU A 92 8.69 -10.33 39.85
N GLN A 93 8.29 -9.48 38.92
CA GLN A 93 7.28 -9.79 37.90
C GLN A 93 7.92 -9.65 36.53
N SER A 94 7.79 -10.70 35.73
CA SER A 94 8.29 -10.75 34.37
C SER A 94 7.14 -10.95 33.38
N TYR A 95 7.19 -10.24 32.26
CA TYR A 95 6.19 -10.31 31.20
C TYR A 95 6.85 -10.41 29.83
N TRP A 96 6.24 -11.21 28.96
CA TRP A 96 6.42 -11.06 27.52
C TRP A 96 5.33 -10.14 26.98
N GLN A 97 5.67 -9.25 26.05
CA GLN A 97 4.71 -8.34 25.46
C GLN A 97 4.83 -8.25 23.95
N ALA A 98 3.66 -8.19 23.32
CA ALA A 98 3.46 -7.94 21.91
C ALA A 98 3.05 -6.48 21.71
N SER A 99 3.70 -5.77 20.79
CA SER A 99 3.42 -4.37 20.49
C SER A 99 3.18 -4.16 19.00
N TRP A 100 2.22 -3.32 18.66
CA TRP A 100 1.82 -2.98 17.30
C TRP A 100 1.39 -1.51 17.22
N LYS A 101 1.19 -1.03 15.99
CA LYS A 101 0.61 0.29 15.75
C LYS A 101 -0.87 0.14 15.45
N GLU A 102 -1.68 1.03 16.00
CA GLU A 102 -3.09 1.17 15.68
C GLU A 102 -3.36 2.67 15.50
N ASN A 103 -3.80 3.07 14.31
CA ASN A 103 -4.00 4.49 13.96
C ASN A 103 -2.80 5.39 14.33
N GLY A 104 -1.58 4.91 14.06
CA GLY A 104 -0.33 5.62 14.36
C GLY A 104 0.12 5.61 15.83
N LYS A 105 -0.68 5.09 16.76
CA LYS A 105 -0.35 4.97 18.19
C LYS A 105 0.22 3.58 18.51
N SER A 106 1.22 3.52 19.39
CA SER A 106 1.81 2.25 19.83
C SER A 106 0.92 1.61 20.90
N VAL A 107 0.44 0.41 20.64
CA VAL A 107 -0.37 -0.40 21.57
C VAL A 107 0.40 -1.67 21.92
N ALA A 108 0.20 -2.21 23.12
CA ALA A 108 0.85 -3.46 23.54
C ALA A 108 -0.05 -4.34 24.41
N LYS A 109 0.14 -5.66 24.31
CA LYS A 109 -0.49 -6.70 25.13
C LYS A 109 0.58 -7.50 25.87
N ARG A 110 0.42 -7.67 27.18
CA ARG A 110 1.36 -8.36 28.07
C ARG A 110 0.87 -9.76 28.47
N PHE A 111 1.81 -10.67 28.69
CA PHE A 111 1.62 -12.06 29.09
C PHE A 111 2.59 -12.38 30.24
N SER A 112 2.05 -12.84 31.38
CA SER A 112 2.81 -13.02 32.62
C SER A 112 3.66 -14.29 32.62
N VAL A 113 4.96 -14.15 32.84
CA VAL A 113 5.89 -15.29 33.00
C VAL A 113 5.55 -16.09 34.26
N LYS A 114 5.09 -15.45 35.35
CA LYS A 114 4.69 -16.16 36.58
C LYS A 114 3.49 -17.08 36.36
N LYS A 115 2.56 -16.69 35.48
CA LYS A 115 1.32 -17.42 35.23
C LYS A 115 1.47 -18.54 34.20
N TYR A 116 2.35 -18.35 33.21
CA TYR A 116 2.43 -19.19 32.03
C TYR A 116 3.85 -19.74 31.76
N GLY A 117 4.80 -19.50 32.65
CA GLY A 117 6.21 -19.79 32.38
C GLY A 117 6.81 -18.90 31.27
N ASP A 118 8.13 -18.94 31.13
CA ASP A 118 8.83 -18.06 30.18
C ASP A 118 8.53 -18.41 28.72
N LYS A 119 8.53 -19.71 28.41
CA LYS A 119 8.32 -20.23 27.06
C LYS A 119 6.91 -19.95 26.55
N GLU A 120 5.88 -20.27 27.33
CA GLU A 120 4.49 -20.12 26.88
C GLU A 120 4.06 -18.65 26.87
N ALA A 121 4.53 -17.82 27.82
CA ALA A 121 4.31 -16.37 27.77
C ALA A 121 4.91 -15.73 26.51
N LYS A 122 6.11 -16.17 26.09
CA LYS A 122 6.74 -15.74 24.84
C LYS A 122 5.95 -16.17 23.61
N GLU A 123 5.46 -17.41 23.60
CA GLU A 123 4.67 -17.97 22.51
C GLU A 123 3.32 -17.25 22.36
N MET A 124 2.64 -16.94 23.47
CA MET A 124 1.41 -16.15 23.42
C MET A 124 1.64 -14.72 22.95
N ALA A 125 2.74 -14.07 23.34
CA ALA A 125 3.10 -12.76 22.81
C ALA A 125 3.34 -12.82 21.29
N LEU A 126 4.03 -13.86 20.80
CA LEU A 126 4.24 -14.05 19.37
C LEU A 126 2.93 -14.32 18.62
N ALA A 127 2.08 -15.23 19.11
CA ALA A 127 0.80 -15.55 18.51
C ALA A 127 -0.14 -14.33 18.46
N TYR A 128 -0.15 -13.52 19.52
CA TYR A 128 -0.93 -12.29 19.56
C TYR A 128 -0.38 -11.23 18.60
N LYS A 129 0.94 -11.12 18.47
CA LYS A 129 1.57 -10.22 17.49
C LYS A 129 1.23 -10.64 16.06
N LEU A 130 1.28 -11.93 15.75
CA LEU A 130 0.87 -12.47 14.46
C LEU A 130 -0.60 -12.14 14.21
N LYS A 131 -1.51 -12.48 15.12
CA LYS A 131 -2.94 -12.08 15.01
C LYS A 131 -3.15 -10.59 14.78
N MET A 132 -2.38 -9.72 15.43
CA MET A 132 -2.47 -8.27 15.22
C MET A 132 -1.86 -7.84 13.87
N GLN A 133 -0.82 -8.51 13.38
CA GLN A 133 -0.28 -8.32 12.02
C GLN A 133 -1.25 -8.82 10.94
N GLU A 134 -2.07 -9.82 11.26
CA GLU A 134 -3.11 -10.33 10.37
C GLU A 134 -4.30 -9.38 10.24
N LEU A 135 -4.61 -8.63 11.30
CA LEU A 135 -5.68 -7.64 11.36
C LEU A 135 -5.22 -6.25 10.92
N TYR A 136 -3.96 -5.91 11.21
CA TYR A 136 -3.37 -4.61 10.93
C TYR A 136 -2.05 -4.78 10.20
N ASP A 137 -1.92 -4.15 9.04
CA ASP A 137 -0.63 -4.07 8.34
C ASP A 137 0.41 -3.23 9.11
N GLU A 138 1.61 -3.09 8.55
CA GLU A 138 2.74 -2.37 9.18
C GLU A 138 2.44 -0.91 9.59
N THR A 139 1.41 -0.29 9.01
CA THR A 139 0.94 1.06 9.35
C THR A 139 -0.12 1.10 10.46
N GLY A 140 -0.65 -0.06 10.86
CA GLY A 140 -1.71 -0.17 11.85
C GLY A 140 -3.12 0.01 11.29
N GLN A 141 -3.31 -0.24 9.98
CA GLN A 141 -4.58 -0.09 9.27
C GLN A 141 -5.12 -1.46 8.83
N THR A 142 -6.43 -1.57 8.60
CA THR A 142 -7.02 -2.76 7.95
C THR A 142 -6.98 -2.56 6.42
N LEU A 143 -7.03 -3.66 5.65
CA LEU A 143 -7.06 -3.64 4.18
C LEU A 143 -8.18 -2.74 3.60
N PHE A 144 -9.29 -2.63 4.33
CA PHE A 144 -10.48 -1.87 3.97
C PHE A 144 -10.80 -0.81 5.03
N GLN A 145 -9.78 -0.10 5.51
CA GLN A 145 -9.94 0.99 6.48
C GLN A 145 -11.07 1.94 6.05
N LYS A 146 -11.73 2.57 7.03
CA LYS A 146 -12.65 3.68 6.77
C LYS A 146 -11.93 4.79 6.00
N LEU A 147 -12.31 4.93 4.73
CA LEU A 147 -11.82 5.97 3.82
C LEU A 147 -12.60 7.26 4.04
N ASP A 148 -11.98 8.40 3.74
CA ASP A 148 -12.71 9.68 3.70
C ASP A 148 -13.75 9.63 2.57
N PRO A 149 -15.07 9.70 2.88
CA PRO A 149 -16.11 9.65 1.86
C PRO A 149 -16.07 10.84 0.90
N ASN A 150 -15.42 11.95 1.26
CA ASN A 150 -15.31 13.15 0.42
C ASN A 150 -14.09 13.13 -0.51
N GLN A 151 -13.14 12.22 -0.28
CA GLN A 151 -11.96 12.07 -1.12
C GLN A 151 -12.38 11.86 -2.58
N LYS A 152 -11.82 12.68 -3.47
CA LYS A 152 -12.07 12.56 -4.90
C LYS A 152 -11.34 11.37 -5.48
N ILE A 153 -11.99 10.74 -6.44
CA ILE A 153 -11.46 9.65 -7.25
C ILE A 153 -11.82 9.88 -8.71
N TRP A 154 -10.96 9.41 -9.59
CA TRP A 154 -10.96 9.72 -11.01
C TRP A 154 -10.85 8.44 -11.82
N ARG A 155 -11.54 8.37 -12.95
CA ARG A 155 -11.41 7.25 -13.89
C ARG A 155 -11.29 7.81 -15.31
N TYR A 156 -10.07 7.72 -15.82
CA TYR A 156 -9.68 8.13 -17.17
C TYR A 156 -9.97 6.98 -18.14
N MET A 157 -10.53 7.30 -19.30
CA MET A 157 -10.84 6.30 -20.33
C MET A 157 -11.06 6.94 -21.70
N ASP A 158 -10.96 6.12 -22.74
CA ASP A 158 -11.37 6.50 -24.10
C ASP A 158 -12.89 6.74 -24.15
N PHE A 159 -13.32 7.64 -25.03
CA PHE A 159 -14.74 7.99 -25.21
C PHE A 159 -15.65 6.78 -25.47
N THR A 160 -15.19 5.83 -26.29
CA THR A 160 -15.97 4.62 -26.63
C THR A 160 -16.27 3.76 -25.40
N LYS A 161 -15.32 3.64 -24.47
CA LYS A 161 -15.52 2.94 -23.18
C LYS A 161 -16.52 3.69 -22.30
N PHE A 162 -16.51 5.02 -22.33
CA PHE A 162 -17.47 5.84 -21.60
C PHE A 162 -18.90 5.65 -22.10
N VAL A 163 -19.11 5.75 -23.42
CA VAL A 163 -20.42 5.50 -24.03
C VAL A 163 -20.89 4.09 -23.73
N TYR A 164 -20.01 3.09 -23.86
CA TYR A 164 -20.36 1.70 -23.56
C TYR A 164 -20.72 1.49 -22.07
N MET A 165 -20.05 2.20 -21.15
CA MET A 165 -20.37 2.21 -19.73
C MET A 165 -21.76 2.80 -19.45
N LEU A 166 -22.14 3.88 -20.16
CA LEU A 166 -23.47 4.49 -20.05
C LEU A 166 -24.56 3.57 -20.62
N GLU A 167 -24.34 2.99 -21.81
CA GLU A 167 -25.22 2.00 -22.44
C GLU A 167 -25.48 0.81 -21.51
N LYS A 168 -24.42 0.28 -20.90
CA LYS A 168 -24.54 -0.82 -19.94
C LYS A 168 -25.12 -0.40 -18.60
N GLY A 169 -25.21 0.90 -18.31
CA GLY A 169 -25.76 1.42 -17.06
C GLY A 169 -25.02 0.90 -15.83
N GLY A 170 -23.69 0.84 -15.87
CA GLY A 170 -22.93 0.15 -14.82
C GLY A 170 -21.43 0.32 -14.93
N LEU A 171 -20.68 -0.35 -14.06
CA LEU A 171 -19.23 -0.45 -14.16
C LEU A 171 -18.82 -1.87 -14.53
N PHE A 172 -17.85 -1.97 -15.43
CA PHE A 172 -17.19 -3.24 -15.73
C PHE A 172 -16.06 -3.52 -14.74
N PHE A 173 -16.04 -4.76 -14.26
CA PHE A 173 -15.04 -5.34 -13.38
C PHE A 173 -14.36 -6.50 -14.13
N PRO A 174 -13.25 -6.26 -14.84
CA PRO A 174 -12.44 -7.33 -15.42
C PRO A 174 -11.91 -8.26 -14.33
N ASN A 175 -11.70 -9.53 -14.69
CA ASN A 175 -10.92 -10.44 -13.87
C ASN A 175 -9.48 -9.91 -13.74
N ILE A 176 -8.84 -10.12 -12.58
CA ILE A 176 -7.47 -9.66 -12.35
C ILE A 176 -6.45 -10.29 -13.32
N ASP A 177 -6.72 -11.46 -13.91
CA ASP A 177 -5.87 -12.07 -14.94
C ASP A 177 -5.83 -11.28 -16.25
N MET A 178 -6.71 -10.29 -16.43
CA MET A 178 -6.64 -9.35 -17.55
C MET A 178 -5.62 -8.22 -17.34
N PHE A 179 -5.01 -8.12 -16.15
CA PHE A 179 -4.07 -7.06 -15.86
C PHE A 179 -2.69 -7.42 -16.42
N ASN A 180 -1.96 -6.40 -16.89
CA ASN A 180 -0.68 -6.60 -17.58
C ASN A 180 0.49 -6.82 -16.62
N ASP A 181 0.37 -6.44 -15.33
CA ASP A 181 1.46 -6.63 -14.37
C ASP A 181 1.43 -8.06 -13.80
N PRO A 182 2.44 -8.90 -14.07
CA PRO A 182 2.48 -10.26 -13.54
C PRO A 182 2.60 -10.33 -12.00
N TYR A 183 2.90 -9.23 -11.32
CA TYR A 183 3.01 -9.15 -9.86
C TYR A 183 1.68 -8.87 -9.16
N GLU A 184 0.66 -8.40 -9.88
CA GLU A 184 -0.64 -8.08 -9.29
C GLU A 184 -1.41 -9.35 -8.99
N GLY A 185 -1.64 -9.65 -7.72
CA GLY A 185 -2.18 -10.95 -7.29
C GLY A 185 -1.12 -12.02 -6.99
N ALA A 186 0.17 -11.66 -6.98
CA ALA A 186 1.27 -12.52 -6.59
C ALA A 186 1.80 -12.17 -5.19
N TYR A 187 2.34 -13.17 -4.49
CA TYR A 187 3.09 -12.97 -3.25
C TYR A 187 4.54 -12.57 -3.53
N THR A 188 5.19 -11.94 -2.56
CA THR A 188 6.55 -11.41 -2.71
C THR A 188 7.63 -12.50 -2.56
N ARG A 189 8.89 -12.16 -2.85
CA ARG A 189 10.03 -13.02 -2.51
C ARG A 189 10.20 -13.17 -1.00
N ALA A 190 9.83 -12.18 -0.20
CA ALA A 190 9.86 -12.31 1.26
C ALA A 190 8.85 -13.36 1.73
N ASN A 191 7.65 -13.38 1.12
CA ASN A 191 6.64 -14.40 1.39
C ASN A 191 7.12 -15.83 1.21
N SER A 192 8.07 -16.10 0.32
CA SER A 192 8.65 -17.45 0.19
C SER A 192 9.87 -17.65 1.07
N THR A 193 10.81 -16.69 1.10
CA THR A 193 12.14 -16.87 1.70
C THR A 193 12.15 -16.86 3.22
N ILE A 194 11.31 -16.04 3.86
CA ILE A 194 11.26 -15.92 5.32
C ILE A 194 9.98 -16.54 5.92
N ARG A 195 9.16 -17.20 5.11
CA ARG A 195 7.87 -17.79 5.52
C ARG A 195 7.99 -18.71 6.73
N ASN A 196 8.93 -19.64 6.66
CA ASN A 196 9.15 -20.64 7.71
C ASN A 196 9.56 -19.96 9.02
N PHE A 197 10.28 -18.84 8.95
CA PHE A 197 10.60 -18.04 10.12
C PHE A 197 9.36 -17.34 10.66
N VAL A 198 8.60 -16.63 9.80
CA VAL A 198 7.36 -15.91 10.16
C VAL A 198 6.35 -16.84 10.82
N PHE A 199 6.21 -18.05 10.32
CA PHE A 199 5.22 -19.04 10.77
C PHE A 199 5.81 -20.17 11.64
N SER A 200 7.06 -20.05 12.09
CA SER A 200 7.78 -21.11 12.83
C SER A 200 7.07 -21.65 14.08
N ARG A 201 6.04 -20.97 14.58
CA ARG A 201 5.30 -21.33 15.80
C ARG A 201 3.78 -21.36 15.64
N SER A 202 3.25 -21.11 14.45
CA SER A 202 1.80 -21.23 14.27
C SER A 202 1.44 -22.69 14.03
N LYS A 203 0.33 -23.14 14.61
CA LYS A 203 -0.25 -24.46 14.33
C LYS A 203 -1.27 -24.25 13.21
N ASN A 204 -1.30 -25.15 12.21
CA ASN A 204 -2.25 -25.12 11.08
C ASN A 204 -2.01 -23.99 10.05
N ILE A 205 -0.76 -23.71 9.67
CA ILE A 205 -0.48 -22.84 8.52
C ILE A 205 -0.62 -23.66 7.24
N LYS A 206 -1.23 -23.07 6.21
CA LYS A 206 -1.23 -23.65 4.87
C LYS A 206 0.19 -23.88 4.39
N LYS A 207 0.47 -25.02 3.74
CA LYS A 207 1.76 -25.18 3.07
C LYS A 207 1.91 -24.10 2.00
N TRP A 208 3.15 -23.76 1.69
CA TRP A 208 3.43 -22.74 0.68
C TRP A 208 2.80 -23.10 -0.68
N ASP A 209 2.91 -24.37 -1.07
CA ASP A 209 2.32 -24.84 -2.33
C ASP A 209 0.79 -24.76 -2.33
N ASP A 210 0.13 -25.12 -1.21
CA ASP A 210 -1.32 -24.98 -1.06
C ASP A 210 -1.76 -23.51 -1.15
N LEU A 211 -0.97 -22.59 -0.58
CA LEU A 211 -1.20 -21.15 -0.67
C LEU A 211 -1.07 -20.67 -2.12
N LEU A 212 -0.06 -21.14 -2.86
CA LEU A 212 0.14 -20.79 -4.26
C LEU A 212 -0.98 -21.34 -5.16
N ILE A 213 -1.42 -22.58 -4.94
CA ILE A 213 -2.57 -23.17 -5.63
C ILE A 213 -3.81 -22.32 -5.38
N LYS A 214 -4.09 -22.00 -4.10
CA LYS A 214 -5.21 -21.13 -3.74
C LYS A 214 -5.07 -19.73 -4.33
N SER A 215 -3.86 -19.17 -4.40
CA SER A 215 -3.63 -17.86 -5.00
C SER A 215 -3.98 -17.85 -6.49
N LYS A 216 -3.64 -18.91 -7.22
CA LYS A 216 -4.02 -19.08 -8.64
C LYS A 216 -5.54 -19.20 -8.81
N GLU A 217 -6.21 -19.89 -7.90
CA GLU A 217 -7.67 -19.98 -7.90
C GLU A 217 -8.33 -18.63 -7.57
N ASN A 218 -7.85 -17.94 -6.54
CA ASN A 218 -8.33 -16.62 -6.16
C ASN A 218 -8.21 -15.61 -7.31
N ARG A 219 -7.14 -15.69 -8.12
CA ARG A 219 -6.99 -14.84 -9.32
C ARG A 219 -8.16 -15.03 -10.30
N LYS A 220 -8.47 -16.28 -10.65
CA LYS A 220 -9.60 -16.62 -11.54
C LYS A 220 -10.96 -16.18 -10.99
N ASN A 221 -11.07 -15.99 -9.69
CA ASN A 221 -12.31 -15.62 -9.01
C ASN A 221 -12.35 -14.15 -8.55
N THR A 222 -11.30 -13.36 -8.73
CA THR A 222 -11.26 -11.96 -8.28
C THR A 222 -11.45 -10.99 -9.43
N PHE A 223 -12.40 -10.07 -9.26
CA PHE A 223 -12.76 -9.06 -10.26
C PHE A 223 -12.57 -7.67 -9.68
N VAL A 224 -12.01 -6.76 -10.48
CA VAL A 224 -11.47 -5.49 -9.97
C VAL A 224 -11.84 -4.32 -10.88
N SER A 225 -12.23 -3.19 -10.27
CA SER A 225 -12.37 -1.89 -10.92
C SER A 225 -11.46 -0.88 -10.24
N CYS A 226 -10.47 -0.36 -10.98
CA CYS A 226 -9.48 0.60 -10.48
C CYS A 226 -9.92 2.05 -10.71
N TRP A 227 -9.57 2.91 -9.75
CA TRP A 227 -9.77 4.34 -9.74
C TRP A 227 -8.49 5.04 -9.28
N HIS A 228 -8.22 6.23 -9.79
CA HIS A 228 -7.12 7.07 -9.31
C HIS A 228 -7.62 7.91 -8.13
N ILE A 229 -7.01 7.75 -6.96
CA ILE A 229 -7.38 8.51 -5.75
C ILE A 229 -6.49 9.73 -5.58
N ASN A 230 -7.07 10.92 -5.81
CA ASN A 230 -6.33 12.17 -5.76
C ASN A 230 -7.29 13.37 -5.63
N ASP A 231 -6.84 14.46 -5.02
CA ASP A 231 -7.65 15.68 -4.86
C ASP A 231 -7.76 16.49 -6.16
N PHE A 232 -6.77 16.30 -7.04
CA PHE A 232 -6.61 16.99 -8.31
C PHE A 232 -6.50 16.00 -9.48
N GLU A 233 -6.70 16.53 -10.68
CA GLU A 233 -6.50 15.79 -11.92
C GLU A 233 -5.00 15.49 -12.14
N SER A 234 -4.71 14.40 -12.85
CA SER A 234 -3.34 13.97 -13.14
C SER A 234 -3.07 13.96 -14.64
N ALA A 235 -2.15 14.83 -15.08
CA ALA A 235 -1.68 14.87 -16.46
C ALA A 235 -1.06 13.53 -16.91
N GLY A 236 -0.38 12.82 -16.00
CA GLY A 236 0.17 11.50 -16.28
C GLY A 236 -0.90 10.44 -16.53
N MET A 237 -2.01 10.50 -15.79
CA MET A 237 -3.09 9.50 -15.93
C MET A 237 -3.87 9.64 -17.22
N TRP A 238 -4.00 10.86 -17.76
CA TRP A 238 -4.48 11.05 -19.14
C TRP A 238 -3.65 10.24 -20.12
N LYS A 239 -2.33 10.46 -20.15
CA LYS A 239 -1.43 9.76 -21.09
C LYS A 239 -1.40 8.24 -20.92
N LEU A 240 -1.57 7.75 -19.69
CA LEU A 240 -1.54 6.31 -19.39
C LEU A 240 -2.82 5.57 -19.81
N TYR A 241 -3.99 6.20 -19.68
CA TYR A 241 -5.29 5.53 -19.85
C TYR A 241 -6.12 6.02 -21.04
N ALA A 242 -5.80 7.19 -21.58
CA ALA A 242 -6.33 7.68 -22.84
C ALA A 242 -5.35 7.38 -23.97
N LYS A 243 -5.79 6.60 -24.95
CA LYS A 243 -4.98 6.31 -26.15
C LYS A 243 -5.08 7.41 -27.18
N THR A 244 -6.10 8.27 -27.09
CA THR A 244 -6.36 9.36 -28.03
C THR A 244 -6.70 10.65 -27.29
N ASN A 245 -6.64 11.76 -28.02
CA ASN A 245 -7.00 13.07 -27.49
C ASN A 245 -8.50 13.14 -27.21
N GLU A 246 -9.32 12.37 -27.92
CA GLU A 246 -10.77 12.19 -27.69
C GLU A 246 -11.07 11.25 -26.52
N SER A 247 -10.58 11.64 -25.35
CA SER A 247 -10.75 10.91 -24.11
C SER A 247 -11.47 11.73 -23.06
N ILE A 248 -12.00 11.01 -22.07
CA ILE A 248 -12.77 11.59 -20.98
C ILE A 248 -12.29 11.06 -19.65
N CYS A 249 -12.56 11.82 -18.60
CA CYS A 249 -12.36 11.40 -17.23
C CYS A 249 -13.65 11.64 -16.45
N ILE A 250 -14.14 10.61 -15.76
CA ILE A 250 -15.20 10.78 -14.77
C ILE A 250 -14.58 10.99 -13.39
N GLN A 251 -15.13 11.95 -12.65
CA GLN A 251 -14.75 12.20 -11.27
C GLN A 251 -15.94 11.93 -10.37
N THR A 252 -15.67 11.27 -9.24
CA THR A 252 -16.63 11.08 -8.16
C THR A 252 -15.91 11.08 -6.81
N THR A 253 -16.62 10.73 -5.74
CA THR A 253 -16.05 10.59 -4.39
C THR A 253 -16.17 9.15 -3.92
N ILE A 254 -15.31 8.77 -2.98
CA ILE A 254 -15.36 7.42 -2.39
C ILE A 254 -16.74 7.14 -1.81
N GLY A 255 -17.37 8.10 -1.12
CA GLY A 255 -18.69 7.95 -0.55
C GLY A 255 -19.77 7.64 -1.60
N LYS A 256 -19.72 8.30 -2.77
CA LYS A 256 -20.66 8.05 -3.87
C LYS A 256 -20.42 6.69 -4.52
N LEU A 257 -19.17 6.32 -4.74
CA LEU A 257 -18.81 5.00 -5.27
C LEU A 257 -19.29 3.89 -4.32
N THR A 258 -18.99 4.00 -3.02
CA THR A 258 -19.44 3.05 -1.98
C THR A 258 -20.95 2.96 -1.92
N LYS A 259 -21.67 4.09 -2.02
CA LYS A 259 -23.15 4.10 -2.02
C LYS A 259 -23.75 3.46 -3.27
N ALA A 260 -23.09 3.61 -4.42
CA ALA A 260 -23.57 3.03 -5.68
C ALA A 260 -23.35 1.51 -5.73
N LEU A 261 -22.21 1.03 -5.21
CA LEU A 261 -21.81 -0.37 -5.30
C LEU A 261 -22.59 -1.28 -4.33
N PRO A 262 -22.79 -2.56 -4.69
CA PRO A 262 -23.28 -3.59 -3.77
C PRO A 262 -22.35 -3.84 -2.57
N THR A 263 -22.89 -4.37 -1.48
CA THR A 263 -22.19 -4.64 -0.21
C THR A 263 -21.08 -5.70 -0.31
N GLU A 264 -21.19 -6.56 -1.33
CA GLU A 264 -20.25 -7.61 -1.71
C GLU A 264 -18.94 -7.02 -2.20
N VAL A 265 -19.00 -5.84 -2.84
CA VAL A 265 -17.84 -5.15 -3.39
C VAL A 265 -17.10 -4.43 -2.27
N LYS A 266 -15.83 -4.75 -2.10
CA LYS A 266 -14.94 -4.12 -1.12
C LYS A 266 -14.08 -3.07 -1.81
N ILE A 267 -13.80 -1.98 -1.11
CA ILE A 267 -13.03 -0.85 -1.63
C ILE A 267 -11.77 -0.68 -0.77
N GLY A 268 -10.60 -0.78 -1.39
CA GLY A 268 -9.31 -0.66 -0.71
C GLY A 268 -8.29 0.15 -1.50
N LYS A 269 -7.41 0.86 -0.80
CA LYS A 269 -6.25 1.53 -1.43
C LYS A 269 -5.19 0.50 -1.76
N VAL A 270 -4.59 0.63 -2.93
CA VAL A 270 -3.40 -0.15 -3.30
C VAL A 270 -2.20 0.35 -2.50
N ARG A 271 -1.38 -0.59 -2.05
CA ARG A 271 -0.14 -0.35 -1.32
C ARG A 271 1.04 -0.66 -2.22
N TYR A 272 1.99 0.27 -2.26
CA TYR A 272 3.18 0.13 -3.06
C TYR A 272 4.34 -0.37 -2.20
N ILE A 273 4.97 -1.45 -2.64
CA ILE A 273 6.00 -2.17 -1.87
C ILE A 273 7.17 -2.64 -2.76
N ASP A 274 8.27 -3.03 -2.11
CA ASP A 274 9.41 -3.73 -2.72
C ASP A 274 9.14 -5.25 -2.68
N TYR A 275 8.70 -5.82 -3.81
CA TYR A 275 8.41 -7.25 -3.95
C TYR A 275 9.62 -8.18 -3.71
N ALA A 276 10.84 -7.66 -3.60
CA ALA A 276 11.99 -8.46 -3.22
C ALA A 276 12.16 -8.62 -1.70
N LYS A 277 11.62 -7.69 -0.90
CA LYS A 277 11.95 -7.57 0.54
C LYS A 277 10.73 -7.51 1.46
N ASP A 278 9.64 -6.92 0.98
CA ASP A 278 8.47 -6.62 1.82
C ASP A 278 7.52 -7.82 1.86
N TRP A 279 6.81 -7.96 2.97
CA TRP A 279 5.90 -9.08 3.21
C TRP A 279 4.45 -8.69 2.91
N ILE A 280 3.74 -9.50 2.12
CA ILE A 280 2.28 -9.38 1.98
C ILE A 280 1.60 -10.30 3.00
N PRO A 281 0.68 -9.81 3.85
CA PRO A 281 -0.08 -10.67 4.76
C PRO A 281 -0.81 -11.79 4.01
N GLU A 282 -0.73 -13.02 4.54
CA GLU A 282 -1.35 -14.21 3.95
C GLU A 282 -2.77 -14.46 4.49
N THR A 283 -3.35 -13.46 5.19
CA THR A 283 -4.65 -13.58 5.85
C THR A 283 -5.79 -13.07 5.01
N GLY A 284 -6.56 -13.99 4.45
CA GLY A 284 -7.69 -13.64 3.58
C GLY A 284 -7.26 -13.49 2.12
N ASN A 285 -8.25 -13.44 1.25
CA ASN A 285 -8.02 -13.65 -0.19
C ASN A 285 -7.59 -12.37 -0.93
N TYR A 286 -7.80 -11.18 -0.36
CA TYR A 286 -7.67 -9.92 -1.10
C TYR A 286 -6.32 -9.23 -1.02
N TYR A 287 -5.46 -9.59 -0.07
CA TYR A 287 -4.17 -8.91 0.14
C TYR A 287 -3.30 -8.88 -1.13
N PRO A 288 -3.07 -9.99 -1.86
CA PRO A 288 -2.25 -9.95 -3.08
C PRO A 288 -2.78 -9.01 -4.17
N PHE A 289 -4.07 -8.66 -4.15
CA PHE A 289 -4.73 -7.80 -5.16
C PHE A 289 -4.76 -6.32 -4.78
N LEU A 290 -4.26 -5.97 -3.59
CA LEU A 290 -4.18 -4.60 -3.09
C LEU A 290 -2.73 -4.18 -2.80
N TYR A 291 -1.76 -4.94 -3.31
CA TYR A 291 -0.35 -4.59 -3.30
C TYR A 291 0.18 -4.53 -4.73
N LYS A 292 1.10 -3.59 -4.96
CA LYS A 292 1.72 -3.34 -6.27
C LYS A 292 3.15 -2.85 -6.06
N ARG A 293 3.97 -2.85 -7.12
CA ARG A 293 5.37 -2.42 -7.06
C ARG A 293 5.49 -0.90 -7.02
N PHE A 294 6.51 -0.38 -6.33
CA PHE A 294 6.79 1.07 -6.27
C PHE A 294 6.83 1.79 -7.64
N SER A 295 7.23 1.11 -8.71
CA SER A 295 7.25 1.69 -10.06
C SER A 295 5.88 2.22 -10.54
N PHE A 296 4.79 1.78 -9.92
CA PHE A 296 3.42 2.19 -10.24
C PHE A 296 2.78 3.10 -9.18
N GLU A 297 3.56 3.59 -8.22
CA GLU A 297 3.06 4.44 -7.12
C GLU A 297 2.33 5.69 -7.63
N HIS A 298 2.77 6.21 -8.78
CA HIS A 298 2.14 7.34 -9.46
C HIS A 298 0.68 7.09 -9.89
N GLU A 299 0.26 5.83 -10.03
CA GLU A 299 -1.13 5.48 -10.35
C GLU A 299 -2.08 5.78 -9.18
N ALA A 300 -1.57 5.86 -7.94
CA ALA A 300 -2.35 6.10 -6.71
C ALA A 300 -3.71 5.37 -6.73
N GLU A 301 -3.69 4.05 -6.80
CA GLU A 301 -4.89 3.26 -7.09
C GLU A 301 -5.79 3.06 -5.87
N LEU A 302 -7.09 3.19 -6.09
CA LEU A 302 -8.17 2.69 -5.27
C LEU A 302 -8.89 1.60 -6.05
N ARG A 303 -9.02 0.40 -5.48
CA ARG A 303 -9.67 -0.74 -6.12
C ARG A 303 -11.00 -1.04 -5.44
N ALA A 304 -12.06 -1.10 -6.24
CA ALA A 304 -13.28 -1.80 -5.90
C ALA A 304 -13.14 -3.24 -6.40
N LEU A 305 -13.36 -4.24 -5.55
CA LEU A 305 -13.12 -5.63 -5.89
C LEU A 305 -14.07 -6.59 -5.15
N PHE A 306 -14.33 -7.73 -5.77
CA PHE A 306 -15.12 -8.80 -5.16
C PHE A 306 -14.63 -10.17 -5.65
N ASP A 307 -14.99 -11.20 -4.90
CA ASP A 307 -14.77 -12.60 -5.24
C ASP A 307 -16.04 -13.21 -5.83
N LYS A 308 -15.91 -14.04 -6.87
CA LYS A 308 -17.02 -14.71 -7.56
C LYS A 308 -17.96 -15.43 -6.60
N SER A 309 -17.42 -16.06 -5.55
CA SER A 309 -18.19 -16.79 -4.54
C SER A 309 -19.15 -15.90 -3.74
N MET A 310 -18.91 -14.59 -3.70
CA MET A 310 -19.75 -13.62 -2.97
C MET A 310 -21.01 -13.23 -3.74
N ILE A 311 -21.09 -13.55 -5.04
CA ILE A 311 -22.13 -13.03 -5.94
C ILE A 311 -22.97 -14.13 -6.59
N GLU A 312 -22.84 -15.38 -6.14
CA GLU A 312 -23.63 -16.49 -6.66
C GLU A 312 -25.13 -16.15 -6.59
N ASN A 313 -25.81 -16.26 -7.74
CA ASN A 313 -27.24 -15.96 -7.93
C ASN A 313 -27.66 -14.48 -7.80
N GLN A 314 -26.73 -13.52 -7.86
CA GLN A 314 -27.08 -12.10 -7.80
C GLN A 314 -27.35 -11.46 -9.16
N LYS A 315 -28.61 -11.06 -9.41
CA LYS A 315 -29.05 -10.40 -10.66
C LYS A 315 -28.33 -9.09 -11.00
N LYS A 316 -27.69 -8.42 -10.02
CA LYS A 316 -26.94 -7.17 -10.25
C LYS A 316 -25.62 -7.36 -10.99
N PHE A 317 -25.11 -8.60 -11.02
CA PHE A 317 -23.84 -8.96 -11.63
C PHE A 317 -24.10 -9.71 -12.94
N GLU A 318 -23.84 -9.05 -14.06
CA GLU A 318 -24.01 -9.60 -15.42
C GLU A 318 -22.64 -10.07 -15.92
N LEU A 319 -22.46 -11.39 -16.07
CA LEU A 319 -21.23 -11.95 -16.64
C LEU A 319 -21.08 -11.51 -18.11
N ALA A 320 -19.92 -10.99 -18.47
CA ALA A 320 -19.60 -10.58 -19.83
C ALA A 320 -18.12 -10.85 -20.15
N GLY A 321 -17.87 -11.88 -20.96
CA GLY A 321 -16.51 -12.33 -21.27
C GLY A 321 -15.73 -12.70 -20.01
N ASN A 322 -14.55 -12.11 -19.83
CA ASN A 322 -13.66 -12.35 -18.69
C ASN A 322 -13.92 -11.38 -17.52
N GLY A 323 -15.13 -10.86 -17.36
CA GLY A 323 -15.47 -9.93 -16.29
C GLY A 323 -16.97 -9.84 -16.04
N TYR A 324 -17.34 -8.92 -15.16
CA TYR A 324 -18.73 -8.66 -14.79
C TYR A 324 -19.09 -7.20 -14.98
N TRP A 325 -20.27 -6.96 -15.54
CA TRP A 325 -20.95 -5.68 -15.40
C TRP A 325 -21.74 -5.67 -14.11
N ILE A 326 -21.54 -4.63 -13.30
CA ILE A 326 -22.39 -4.34 -12.15
C ILE A 326 -23.30 -3.19 -12.55
N LYS A 327 -24.62 -3.41 -12.56
CA LYS A 327 -25.61 -2.36 -12.84
C LYS A 327 -25.63 -1.35 -11.70
N LEU A 328 -25.46 -0.08 -12.02
CA LEU A 328 -25.37 1.02 -11.05
C LEU A 328 -26.20 2.21 -11.51
N ASN A 329 -26.62 3.02 -10.54
CA ASN A 329 -27.19 4.31 -10.87
C ASN A 329 -26.07 5.28 -11.29
N MET A 330 -25.91 5.48 -12.59
CA MET A 330 -24.91 6.38 -13.18
C MET A 330 -25.06 7.83 -12.72
N GLN A 331 -26.28 8.26 -12.37
CA GLN A 331 -26.55 9.59 -11.82
C GLN A 331 -25.91 9.80 -10.45
N THR A 332 -25.93 8.76 -9.62
CA THR A 332 -25.31 8.78 -8.29
C THR A 332 -23.80 8.65 -8.41
N LEU A 333 -23.33 7.81 -9.33
CA LEU A 333 -21.91 7.50 -9.51
C LEU A 333 -21.14 8.68 -10.08
N ILE A 334 -21.57 9.27 -11.20
CA ILE A 334 -20.82 10.32 -11.89
C ILE A 334 -21.12 11.65 -11.20
N GLN A 335 -20.08 12.37 -10.77
CA GLN A 335 -20.23 13.72 -10.21
C GLN A 335 -19.80 14.80 -11.20
N ARG A 336 -18.75 14.53 -11.99
CA ARG A 336 -18.28 15.41 -13.06
C ARG A 336 -17.74 14.57 -14.21
N ILE A 337 -17.84 15.12 -15.41
CA ILE A 337 -17.21 14.62 -16.62
C ILE A 337 -16.23 15.69 -17.09
N TYR A 338 -14.98 15.30 -17.26
CA TYR A 338 -13.93 16.11 -17.85
C TYR A 338 -13.59 15.55 -19.23
N VAL A 339 -13.38 16.45 -20.17
CA VAL A 339 -12.83 16.17 -21.49
C VAL A 339 -11.33 16.46 -21.45
N SER A 340 -10.54 15.62 -22.15
CA SER A 340 -9.09 15.77 -22.23
C SER A 340 -8.67 17.20 -22.55
N PRO A 341 -7.59 17.72 -21.94
CA PRO A 341 -7.13 19.08 -22.17
C PRO A 341 -6.59 19.29 -23.61
N GLU A 342 -6.34 18.21 -24.35
CA GLU A 342 -5.88 18.23 -25.75
C GLU A 342 -7.02 17.92 -26.74
N ALA A 343 -8.26 17.75 -26.26
CA ALA A 343 -9.38 17.43 -27.13
C ALA A 343 -9.86 18.64 -27.94
N PRO A 344 -10.30 18.42 -29.20
CA PRO A 344 -10.92 19.46 -29.99
C PRO A 344 -12.31 19.87 -29.45
N ILE A 345 -12.74 21.10 -29.74
CA ILE A 345 -14.00 21.68 -29.23
C ILE A 345 -15.22 20.84 -29.64
N TRP A 346 -15.25 20.33 -30.89
CA TRP A 346 -16.37 19.49 -31.36
C TRP A 346 -16.57 18.24 -30.49
N PHE A 347 -15.49 17.72 -29.91
CA PHE A 347 -15.55 16.55 -29.04
C PHE A 347 -16.17 16.89 -27.69
N PHE A 348 -15.87 18.08 -27.15
CA PHE A 348 -16.58 18.60 -25.97
C PHE A 348 -18.10 18.70 -26.22
N ASP A 349 -18.50 19.26 -27.36
CA ASP A 349 -19.92 19.38 -27.73
C ASP A 349 -20.59 18.00 -27.87
N LEU A 350 -19.87 17.03 -28.42
CA LEU A 350 -20.35 15.65 -28.51
C LEU A 350 -20.57 15.05 -27.12
N VAL A 351 -19.64 15.24 -26.18
CA VAL A 351 -19.77 14.73 -24.80
C VAL A 351 -20.95 15.40 -24.09
N GLU A 352 -21.20 16.69 -24.29
CA GLU A 352 -22.42 17.37 -23.78
C GLU A 352 -23.70 16.78 -24.38
N LYS A 353 -23.74 16.51 -25.69
CA LYS A 353 -24.89 15.85 -26.34
C LYS A 353 -25.14 14.46 -25.76
N ILE A 354 -24.08 13.67 -25.56
CA ILE A 354 -24.16 12.34 -24.94
C ILE A 354 -24.67 12.45 -23.50
N LYS A 355 -24.14 13.36 -22.68
CA LYS A 355 -24.63 13.60 -21.31
C LYS A 355 -26.15 13.80 -21.28
N ASN A 356 -26.67 14.60 -22.21
CA ASN A 356 -28.09 14.89 -22.33
C ASN A 356 -28.89 13.68 -22.85
N ALA A 357 -28.38 12.96 -23.84
CA ALA A 357 -29.03 11.78 -24.40
C ALA A 357 -29.27 10.68 -23.34
N TYR A 358 -28.30 10.45 -22.45
CA TYR A 358 -28.45 9.53 -21.30
C TYR A 358 -29.07 10.17 -20.07
N LYS A 359 -29.60 11.39 -20.18
CA LYS A 359 -30.33 12.12 -19.13
C LYS A 359 -29.53 12.26 -17.82
N LEU A 360 -28.21 12.45 -17.91
CA LEU A 360 -27.39 12.71 -16.73
C LEU A 360 -27.66 14.14 -16.23
N THR A 361 -28.18 14.29 -15.00
CA THR A 361 -28.54 15.56 -14.35
C THR A 361 -27.34 16.39 -13.88
N LEU A 362 -26.16 16.11 -14.42
CA LEU A 362 -24.94 16.87 -14.18
C LEU A 362 -25.10 18.28 -14.72
N LYS A 363 -24.65 19.29 -13.95
CA LYS A 363 -24.75 20.70 -14.34
C LYS A 363 -24.10 20.98 -15.70
N ARG A 364 -22.91 20.42 -15.95
CA ARG A 364 -22.13 20.60 -17.19
C ARG A 364 -21.02 19.56 -17.30
N VAL A 365 -20.48 19.41 -18.51
CA VAL A 365 -19.19 18.85 -18.83
C VAL A 365 -18.11 19.93 -18.64
N TYR A 366 -16.89 19.53 -18.32
CA TYR A 366 -15.76 20.42 -18.11
C TYR A 366 -14.68 20.12 -19.14
N MET A 367 -14.06 21.14 -19.70
CA MET A 367 -12.73 20.96 -20.29
C MET A 367 -11.73 20.81 -19.15
N SER A 368 -10.80 19.86 -19.24
CA SER A 368 -9.72 19.75 -18.26
C SER A 368 -8.92 21.07 -18.21
N PRO A 369 -8.70 21.65 -17.02
CA PRO A 369 -7.98 22.91 -16.88
C PRO A 369 -6.45 22.76 -17.00
N LEU A 370 -5.92 21.56 -17.24
CA LEU A 370 -4.48 21.29 -17.21
C LEU A 370 -3.68 22.06 -18.28
N ASN A 371 -4.33 22.46 -19.38
CA ASN A 371 -3.73 23.29 -20.43
C ASN A 371 -4.16 24.76 -20.35
N ASN A 372 -4.81 25.20 -19.27
CA ASN A 372 -5.10 26.62 -19.10
C ASN A 372 -3.79 27.40 -19.01
N ASP A 373 -3.81 28.62 -19.55
CA ASP A 373 -2.66 29.52 -19.50
C ASP A 373 -2.12 29.67 -18.07
N PRO A 374 -0.79 29.69 -17.88
CA PRO A 374 -0.19 30.01 -16.61
C PRO A 374 -0.73 31.34 -16.08
N ASN A 375 -0.95 31.42 -14.77
CA ASN A 375 -1.48 32.63 -14.11
C ASN A 375 -0.68 33.91 -14.43
N GLU A 376 0.61 33.78 -14.80
CA GLU A 376 1.48 34.89 -15.20
C GLU A 376 0.95 35.69 -16.41
N ASN A 377 0.29 35.01 -17.36
CA ASN A 377 -0.30 35.64 -18.54
C ASN A 377 -1.57 36.45 -18.20
N TYR A 378 -2.24 36.13 -17.08
CA TYR A 378 -3.38 36.89 -16.58
C TYR A 378 -2.94 38.14 -15.80
N ILE A 379 -1.79 38.09 -15.14
CA ILE A 379 -1.23 39.22 -14.36
C ILE A 379 -0.68 40.32 -15.28
N GLN A 380 -0.07 39.96 -16.41
CA GLN A 380 0.41 40.96 -17.37
C GLN A 380 -0.75 41.77 -18.01
N ASN A 381 -1.89 41.13 -18.24
CA ASN A 381 -3.06 41.79 -18.81
C ASN A 381 -3.86 42.64 -17.80
N SER A 382 -3.66 42.47 -16.49
CA SER A 382 -4.28 43.34 -15.47
C SER A 382 -3.49 44.61 -15.18
N ASN A 383 -2.20 44.67 -15.55
CA ASN A 383 -1.35 45.86 -15.37
C ASN A 383 -1.31 46.76 -16.63
N LEU A 384 -2.10 46.43 -17.65
CA LEU A 384 -2.24 47.18 -18.91
C LEU A 384 -3.64 47.85 -19.04
N LYS A 385 -4.37 47.99 -17.94
CA LYS A 385 -5.66 48.70 -17.90
C LYS A 385 -5.61 49.97 -17.06
#